data_AF-A0A126RCI4-F1
#
_entry.id   AF-A0A126RCI4-F1
#
_cell.length_a   1.000
_cell.length_b   1.000
_cell.length_c   1.000
_cell.angle_alpha   90.00
_cell.angle_beta   90.00
_cell.angle_gamma   90.00
#
_symmetry.space_group_name_H-M   'P 1'
#
loop_
_entity.id
_entity.type
_entity.pdbx_description
1 polymer ?
#
loop_
_entity_poly.entity_id
_entity_poly.type
_entity_poly.pdbx_seq_one_letter_code
_entity_poly.pdbx_strand_id
1 'polypeptide(L)'
;MERLCLENVAAKISRRERGEGTAMTTVRVIAWIVIAIMGANIANVLLNSGLHHGVGFDTFLAGSGDPWQLFINNDLVTGLLFMVSWMALREKGGRLLDTIAWIWMVMWWGNVVVAIYVLRAVSQANGDWQRFFLGGRAGVVAAAPVSAPGRALCGLGAILVSAWLMWSLQAASFAAIPTLGYVLGFLPIILSFALVAFPARPMPVSGGNHVHAEVR
;
A
#
# COMPACT_ATOMS: atom_id res chain seq x y z
N MET A 1 41.11 26.25 -16.22
CA MET A 1 40.91 24.83 -15.89
C MET A 1 39.72 24.61 -14.96
N GLU A 2 39.53 25.43 -13.92
CA GLU A 2 38.39 25.32 -12.99
C GLU A 2 37.00 25.49 -13.62
N ARG A 3 36.81 26.44 -14.55
CA ARG A 3 35.52 26.61 -15.25
C ARG A 3 35.06 25.35 -16.00
N LEU A 4 35.99 24.68 -16.69
CA LEU A 4 35.74 23.42 -17.38
C LEU A 4 35.39 22.27 -16.42
N CYS A 5 35.95 22.28 -15.21
CA CYS A 5 35.61 21.30 -14.18
C CYS A 5 34.17 21.51 -13.68
N LEU A 6 33.79 22.76 -13.39
CA LEU A 6 32.45 23.11 -12.93
C LEU A 6 31.37 22.82 -13.97
N GLU A 7 31.61 23.13 -15.25
CA GLU A 7 30.67 22.81 -16.34
C GLU A 7 30.46 21.31 -16.50
N ASN A 8 31.52 20.51 -16.42
CA ASN A 8 31.40 19.05 -16.49
C ASN A 8 30.64 18.45 -15.29
N VAL A 9 30.85 18.99 -14.08
CA VAL A 9 30.10 18.58 -12.88
C VAL A 9 28.62 18.95 -13.01
N ALA A 10 28.30 20.18 -13.42
CA ALA A 10 26.93 20.64 -13.62
C ALA A 10 26.21 19.82 -14.70
N ALA A 11 26.87 19.53 -15.82
CA ALA A 11 26.31 18.70 -16.89
C ALA A 11 26.05 17.25 -16.41
N LYS A 12 26.95 16.69 -15.58
CA LYS A 12 26.80 15.36 -15.00
C LYS A 12 25.63 15.30 -14.00
N ILE A 13 25.47 16.32 -13.16
CA ILE A 13 24.34 16.44 -12.22
C ILE A 13 23.03 16.55 -13.00
N SER A 14 22.95 17.45 -13.99
CA SER A 14 21.74 17.63 -14.80
C SER A 14 21.33 16.35 -15.55
N ARG A 15 22.30 15.59 -16.08
CA ARG A 15 22.01 14.28 -16.72
C ARG A 15 21.49 13.26 -15.72
N ARG A 16 22.05 13.23 -14.51
CA ARG A 16 21.60 12.33 -13.44
C ARG A 16 20.18 12.65 -13.00
N GLU A 17 19.88 13.91 -12.71
CA GLU A 17 18.53 14.35 -12.32
C GLU A 17 17.48 14.04 -13.40
N ARG A 18 17.85 14.24 -14.68
CA ARG A 18 16.96 13.94 -15.80
C ARG A 18 16.68 12.44 -15.96
N GLY A 19 17.69 11.59 -15.74
CA GLY A 19 17.54 10.13 -15.78
C GLY A 19 16.73 9.56 -14.61
N GLU A 20 16.88 10.14 -13.42
CA GLU A 20 16.10 9.74 -12.24
C GLU A 20 14.60 10.10 -12.41
N GLY A 21 14.31 11.26 -13.01
CA GLY A 21 12.94 11.70 -13.29
C GLY A 21 12.19 10.82 -14.30
N THR A 22 12.84 10.36 -15.37
CA THR A 22 12.22 9.44 -16.34
C THR A 22 11.94 8.08 -15.72
N ALA A 23 12.88 7.53 -14.95
CA ALA A 23 12.72 6.22 -14.34
C ALA A 23 11.57 6.18 -13.31
N MET A 24 11.38 7.23 -12.51
CA MET A 24 10.23 7.34 -11.59
C MET A 24 8.89 7.47 -12.32
N THR A 25 8.88 8.14 -13.47
CA THR A 25 7.69 8.18 -14.35
C THR A 25 7.33 6.79 -14.84
N THR A 26 8.32 5.99 -15.24
CA THR A 26 8.11 4.59 -15.65
C THR A 26 7.47 3.76 -14.53
N VAL A 27 7.94 3.88 -13.28
CA VAL A 27 7.33 3.17 -12.14
C VAL A 27 5.85 3.55 -11.96
N ARG A 28 5.50 4.85 -12.09
CA ARG A 28 4.11 5.30 -12.02
C ARG A 28 3.24 4.69 -13.11
N VAL A 29 3.76 4.65 -14.34
CA VAL A 29 3.04 4.08 -15.50
C VAL A 29 2.80 2.59 -15.27
N ILE A 30 3.82 1.83 -14.84
CA ILE A 30 3.69 0.39 -14.55
C ILE A 30 2.62 0.17 -13.47
N ALA A 31 2.65 0.95 -12.38
CA ALA A 31 1.67 0.80 -11.31
C ALA A 31 0.23 1.08 -11.81
N TRP A 32 0.02 2.09 -12.66
CA TRP A 32 -1.30 2.34 -13.27
C TRP A 32 -1.77 1.23 -14.19
N ILE A 33 -0.86 0.64 -14.98
CA ILE A 33 -1.17 -0.52 -15.83
C ILE A 33 -1.63 -1.71 -14.96
N VAL A 34 -0.92 -2.00 -13.86
CA VAL A 34 -1.31 -3.07 -12.93
C VAL A 34 -2.70 -2.81 -12.34
N ILE A 35 -2.99 -1.58 -11.91
CA ILE A 35 -4.31 -1.20 -11.40
C ILE A 35 -5.39 -1.40 -12.47
N ALA A 36 -5.13 -1.02 -13.72
CA ALA A 36 -6.10 -1.16 -14.80
C ALA A 36 -6.39 -2.64 -15.11
N ILE A 37 -5.35 -3.48 -15.22
CA ILE A 37 -5.51 -4.92 -15.49
C ILE A 37 -6.29 -5.59 -14.35
N MET A 38 -5.90 -5.33 -13.11
CA MET A 38 -6.58 -5.91 -11.95
C MET A 38 -8.01 -5.39 -11.82
N GLY A 39 -8.25 -4.11 -12.10
CA GLY A 39 -9.59 -3.52 -12.12
C GLY A 39 -10.49 -4.18 -13.17
N ALA A 40 -9.97 -4.43 -14.36
CA ALA A 40 -10.69 -5.16 -15.41
C ALA A 40 -11.01 -6.60 -14.98
N ASN A 41 -10.07 -7.30 -14.34
CA ASN A 41 -10.29 -8.65 -13.82
C ASN A 41 -11.36 -8.66 -12.71
N ILE A 42 -11.31 -7.72 -11.77
CA ILE A 42 -12.32 -7.57 -10.71
C ILE A 42 -13.70 -7.29 -11.33
N ALA A 43 -13.79 -6.39 -12.30
CA ALA A 43 -15.04 -6.10 -13.00
C ALA A 43 -15.57 -7.33 -13.74
N ASN A 44 -14.70 -8.08 -14.41
CA ASN A 44 -15.07 -9.31 -15.10
C ASN A 44 -15.62 -10.38 -14.12
N VAL A 45 -14.94 -10.59 -12.98
CA VAL A 45 -15.42 -11.52 -11.95
C VAL A 45 -16.76 -11.05 -11.38
N LEU A 46 -16.90 -9.75 -11.09
CA LEU A 46 -18.12 -9.18 -10.55
C LEU A 46 -19.31 -9.37 -11.49
N LEU A 47 -19.10 -9.17 -12.80
CA LEU A 47 -20.14 -9.27 -13.82
C LEU A 47 -20.53 -10.73 -14.13
N ASN A 48 -19.57 -11.66 -14.09
CA ASN A 48 -19.82 -13.06 -14.49
C ASN A 48 -20.11 -14.02 -13.33
N SER A 49 -19.54 -13.77 -12.15
CA SER A 49 -19.58 -14.70 -11.00
C SER A 49 -20.20 -14.09 -9.73
N GLY A 50 -20.50 -12.79 -9.75
CA GLY A 50 -21.02 -12.05 -8.61
C GLY A 50 -20.03 -11.96 -7.44
N LEU A 51 -20.50 -11.48 -6.29
CA LEU A 51 -19.71 -11.39 -5.04
C LEU A 51 -19.90 -12.61 -4.12
N HIS A 52 -20.52 -13.68 -4.62
CA HIS A 52 -20.92 -14.84 -3.82
C HIS A 52 -19.81 -15.89 -3.71
N HIS A 53 -18.80 -15.82 -4.57
CA HIS A 53 -17.61 -16.66 -4.52
C HIS A 53 -16.57 -15.98 -3.63
N GLY A 54 -15.99 -16.72 -2.68
CA GLY A 54 -15.02 -16.19 -1.73
C GLY A 54 -13.89 -15.43 -2.42
N VAL A 55 -13.66 -14.18 -1.98
CA VAL A 55 -12.61 -13.31 -2.52
C VAL A 55 -11.35 -13.47 -1.66
N GLY A 56 -10.18 -13.60 -2.29
CA GLY A 56 -8.89 -13.66 -1.59
C GLY A 56 -8.36 -15.08 -1.39
N PHE A 57 -8.04 -15.44 -0.14
CA PHE A 57 -7.35 -16.71 0.19
C PHE A 57 -8.18 -17.98 -0.07
N ASP A 58 -9.50 -17.84 -0.19
CA ASP A 58 -10.40 -18.96 -0.52
C ASP A 58 -10.15 -19.45 -1.95
N THR A 59 -10.00 -18.53 -2.91
CA THR A 59 -9.62 -18.85 -4.31
C THR A 59 -8.23 -19.47 -4.39
N PHE A 60 -7.32 -19.08 -3.49
CA PHE A 60 -5.97 -19.61 -3.43
C PHE A 60 -5.97 -21.11 -3.05
N LEU A 61 -6.78 -21.49 -2.07
CA LEU A 61 -6.90 -22.88 -1.60
C LEU A 61 -7.71 -23.76 -2.55
N ALA A 62 -8.74 -23.19 -3.18
CA ALA A 62 -9.57 -23.89 -4.17
C ALA A 62 -8.76 -24.37 -5.39
N GLY A 63 -7.66 -23.67 -5.73
CA GLY A 63 -6.76 -24.02 -6.83
C GLY A 63 -5.72 -25.09 -6.55
N SER A 64 -5.67 -25.66 -5.33
CA SER A 64 -4.61 -26.60 -4.92
C SER A 64 -4.67 -27.97 -5.61
N GLY A 65 -5.76 -28.28 -6.32
CA GLY A 65 -5.92 -29.53 -7.07
C GLY A 65 -5.12 -29.59 -8.38
N ASP A 66 -4.71 -28.44 -8.92
CA ASP A 66 -3.86 -28.36 -10.11
C ASP A 66 -2.43 -27.91 -9.73
N PRO A 67 -1.38 -28.71 -9.98
CA PRO A 67 0.00 -28.36 -9.65
C PRO A 67 0.48 -27.04 -10.27
N TRP A 68 0.02 -26.70 -11.48
CA TRP A 68 0.40 -25.44 -12.14
C TRP A 68 -0.26 -24.24 -11.47
N GLN A 69 -1.55 -24.35 -11.16
CA GLN A 69 -2.26 -23.34 -10.39
C GLN A 69 -1.63 -23.15 -9.00
N LEU A 70 -1.25 -24.22 -8.31
CA LEU A 70 -0.55 -24.15 -7.02
C LEU A 70 0.80 -23.42 -7.13
N PHE A 71 1.57 -23.66 -8.19
CA PHE A 71 2.85 -22.98 -8.43
C PHE A 71 2.66 -21.48 -8.65
N ILE A 72 1.72 -21.08 -9.49
CA ILE A 72 1.39 -19.66 -9.76
C ILE A 72 0.92 -18.97 -8.47
N ASN A 73 0.06 -19.64 -7.72
CA ASN A 73 -0.40 -19.18 -6.43
C ASN A 73 0.79 -18.93 -5.47
N ASN A 74 1.70 -19.90 -5.36
CA ASN A 74 2.88 -19.78 -4.50
C ASN A 74 3.83 -18.63 -4.93
N ASP A 75 4.06 -18.45 -6.23
CA ASP A 75 4.81 -17.31 -6.77
C ASP A 75 4.16 -15.98 -6.38
N LEU A 76 2.84 -15.88 -6.54
CA LEU A 76 2.08 -14.70 -6.16
C LEU A 76 2.16 -14.40 -4.65
N VAL A 77 2.03 -15.41 -3.79
CA VAL A 77 2.12 -15.24 -2.32
C VAL A 77 3.53 -14.86 -1.89
N THR A 78 4.56 -15.51 -2.43
CA THR A 78 5.95 -15.18 -2.08
C THR A 78 6.32 -13.77 -2.53
N GLY A 79 5.87 -13.33 -3.71
CA GLY A 79 5.99 -11.95 -4.17
C GLY A 79 5.29 -10.95 -3.25
N LEU A 80 4.05 -11.24 -2.81
CA LEU A 80 3.31 -10.40 -1.87
C LEU A 80 4.00 -10.32 -0.50
N LEU A 81 4.55 -11.42 0.02
CA LEU A 81 5.31 -11.45 1.26
C LEU A 81 6.59 -10.61 1.17
N PHE A 82 7.28 -10.65 0.02
CA PHE A 82 8.43 -9.80 -0.23
C PHE A 82 8.04 -8.32 -0.21
N MET A 83 6.92 -7.96 -0.87
CA MET A 83 6.41 -6.59 -0.87
C MET A 83 5.97 -6.13 0.51
N VAL A 84 5.25 -6.94 1.27
CA VAL A 84 4.89 -6.67 2.68
C VAL A 84 6.12 -6.43 3.53
N SER A 85 7.16 -7.25 3.36
CA SER A 85 8.42 -7.10 4.09
C SER A 85 9.12 -5.79 3.74
N TRP A 86 9.17 -5.43 2.45
CA TRP A 86 9.69 -4.13 2.01
C TRP A 86 8.89 -2.97 2.60
N MET A 87 7.56 -3.04 2.58
CA MET A 87 6.68 -2.02 3.16
C MET A 87 6.93 -1.84 4.66
N ALA A 88 7.05 -2.94 5.41
CA ALA A 88 7.37 -2.91 6.83
C ALA A 88 8.74 -2.26 7.10
N LEU A 89 9.75 -2.56 6.28
CA LEU A 89 11.09 -1.96 6.38
C LEU A 89 11.10 -0.47 6.02
N ARG A 90 10.33 -0.09 5.00
CA ARG A 90 10.20 1.28 4.47
C ARG A 90 9.50 2.22 5.45
N GLU A 91 8.46 1.73 6.12
CA GLU A 91 7.64 2.50 7.08
C GLU A 91 8.21 2.44 8.51
N LYS A 92 9.40 1.85 8.70
CA LYS A 92 10.03 1.73 10.03
C LYS A 92 10.34 3.13 10.59
N GLY A 93 9.71 3.48 11.73
CA GLY A 93 9.75 4.81 12.33
C GLY A 93 8.48 5.65 12.09
N GLY A 94 7.58 5.18 11.24
CA GLY A 94 6.23 5.72 11.07
C GLY A 94 5.24 5.18 12.10
N ARG A 95 3.93 5.34 11.83
CA ARG A 95 2.87 4.83 12.70
C ARG A 95 2.72 3.33 12.48
N LEU A 96 2.90 2.53 13.53
CA LEU A 96 2.74 1.07 13.46
C LEU A 96 1.37 0.67 12.88
N LEU A 97 0.31 1.40 13.23
CA LEU A 97 -1.05 1.17 12.73
C LEU A 97 -1.17 1.34 11.22
N ASP A 98 -0.49 2.32 10.62
CA ASP A 98 -0.53 2.54 9.17
C ASP A 98 0.15 1.36 8.44
N THR A 99 1.29 0.90 8.97
CA THR A 99 1.98 -0.28 8.43
C THR A 99 1.12 -1.53 8.52
N ILE A 100 0.49 -1.78 9.68
CA ILE A 100 -0.42 -2.91 9.86
C ILE A 100 -1.59 -2.83 8.88
N ALA A 101 -2.22 -1.66 8.74
CA ALA A 101 -3.33 -1.46 7.81
C ALA A 101 -2.91 -1.79 6.37
N TRP A 102 -1.76 -1.29 5.92
CA TRP A 102 -1.24 -1.57 4.59
C TRP A 102 -0.94 -3.06 4.36
N ILE A 103 -0.24 -3.70 5.28
CA ILE A 103 0.07 -5.14 5.19
C ILE A 103 -1.22 -5.94 5.10
N TRP A 104 -2.19 -5.58 5.93
CA TRP A 104 -3.44 -6.31 5.99
C TRP A 104 -4.29 -6.08 4.73
N MET A 105 -4.32 -4.87 4.18
CA MET A 105 -4.92 -4.60 2.87
C MET A 105 -4.25 -5.40 1.75
N VAL A 106 -2.92 -5.55 1.77
CA VAL A 106 -2.20 -6.37 0.78
C VAL A 106 -2.57 -7.84 0.89
N MET A 107 -2.78 -8.38 2.09
CA MET A 107 -3.20 -9.78 2.25
C MET A 107 -4.58 -10.07 1.69
N TRP A 108 -5.46 -9.07 1.61
CA TRP A 108 -6.84 -9.23 1.13
C TRP A 108 -7.03 -8.86 -0.34
N TRP A 109 -6.40 -7.77 -0.79
CA TRP A 109 -6.56 -7.25 -2.15
C TRP A 109 -5.36 -7.52 -3.06
N GLY A 110 -4.29 -8.09 -2.50
CA GLY A 110 -3.10 -8.49 -3.24
C GLY A 110 -2.45 -7.32 -3.99
N ASN A 111 -2.19 -7.58 -5.27
CA ASN A 111 -1.40 -6.71 -6.15
C ASN A 111 -2.00 -5.32 -6.39
N VAL A 112 -3.33 -5.16 -6.26
CA VAL A 112 -3.97 -3.84 -6.39
C VAL A 112 -3.46 -2.88 -5.33
N VAL A 113 -3.43 -3.34 -4.08
CA VAL A 113 -3.00 -2.51 -2.94
C VAL A 113 -1.49 -2.26 -3.01
N VAL A 114 -0.71 -3.25 -3.45
CA VAL A 114 0.71 -3.06 -3.70
C VAL A 114 0.94 -1.95 -4.74
N ALA A 115 0.21 -1.97 -5.86
CA ALA A 115 0.36 -0.94 -6.89
C ALA A 115 -0.04 0.46 -6.39
N ILE A 116 -1.13 0.57 -5.62
CA ILE A 116 -1.54 1.82 -4.97
C ILE A 116 -0.48 2.30 -3.99
N TYR A 117 0.08 1.39 -3.19
CA TYR A 117 1.15 1.71 -2.25
C TYR A 117 2.41 2.21 -2.97
N VAL A 118 2.79 1.57 -4.08
CA VAL A 118 3.91 2.01 -4.93
C VAL A 118 3.66 3.41 -5.48
N LEU A 119 2.45 3.73 -5.95
CA LEU A 119 2.12 5.10 -6.39
C LEU A 119 2.29 6.12 -5.25
N ARG A 120 1.86 5.78 -4.03
CA ARG A 120 2.10 6.59 -2.83
C ARG A 120 3.59 6.73 -2.53
N ALA A 121 4.37 5.65 -2.64
CA ALA A 121 5.80 5.68 -2.38
C ALA A 121 6.55 6.55 -3.40
N VAL A 122 6.20 6.47 -4.69
CA VAL A 122 6.81 7.30 -5.74
C VAL A 122 6.40 8.77 -5.60
N SER A 123 5.16 9.07 -5.20
CA SER A 123 4.74 10.45 -4.97
C SER A 123 5.49 11.08 -3.79
N GLN A 124 5.71 10.32 -2.72
CA GLN A 124 6.52 10.75 -1.57
C GLN A 124 8.01 10.89 -1.89
N ALA A 125 8.53 10.05 -2.78
CA ALA A 125 9.95 10.06 -3.16
C ALA A 125 10.36 11.31 -3.95
N ASN A 126 9.42 11.93 -4.68
CA ASN A 126 9.65 13.13 -5.49
C ASN A 126 10.92 13.05 -6.39
N GLY A 127 11.13 11.91 -7.04
CA GLY A 127 12.30 11.67 -7.90
C GLY A 127 13.47 10.94 -7.23
N ASP A 128 13.55 10.94 -5.90
CA ASP A 128 14.68 10.37 -5.16
C ASP A 128 14.50 8.85 -4.91
N TRP A 129 15.38 8.05 -5.52
CA TRP A 129 15.40 6.59 -5.38
C TRP A 129 15.67 6.10 -3.97
N GLN A 130 16.56 6.77 -3.24
CA GLN A 130 16.86 6.41 -1.87
C GLN A 130 15.63 6.62 -0.98
N ARG A 131 14.92 7.74 -1.18
CA ARG A 131 13.61 7.97 -0.55
C ARG A 131 12.53 7.02 -1.01
N PHE A 132 12.55 6.51 -2.24
CA PHE A 132 11.61 5.50 -2.72
C PHE A 132 11.83 4.12 -2.08
N PHE A 133 13.05 3.72 -1.77
CA PHE A 133 13.31 2.42 -1.13
C PHE A 133 13.26 2.47 0.39
N LEU A 134 13.83 3.52 1.01
CA LEU A 134 14.04 3.58 2.46
C LEU A 134 12.96 4.34 3.24
N GLY A 135 12.10 5.09 2.54
CA GLY A 135 10.99 5.83 3.15
C GLY A 135 11.48 6.87 4.14
N GLY A 136 10.88 6.90 5.33
CA GLY A 136 11.26 7.83 6.40
C GLY A 136 12.69 7.64 6.92
N ARG A 137 13.35 6.52 6.59
CA ARG A 137 14.74 6.24 6.98
C ARG A 137 15.77 6.99 6.12
N ALA A 138 15.39 7.49 4.94
CA ALA A 138 16.24 8.35 4.11
C ALA A 138 16.32 9.80 4.61
N GLY A 139 15.55 10.16 5.65
CA GLY A 139 15.48 11.49 6.24
C GLY A 139 14.08 11.82 6.73
N VAL A 140 13.96 12.68 7.75
CA VAL A 140 12.67 13.03 8.39
C VAL A 140 11.76 13.72 7.37
N VAL A 141 10.75 13.00 6.89
CA VAL A 141 9.62 13.58 6.18
C VAL A 141 8.38 13.18 6.94
N ALA A 142 7.72 14.17 7.54
CA ALA A 142 6.35 14.00 7.99
C ALA A 142 5.51 13.66 6.76
N ALA A 143 4.87 12.49 6.74
CA ALA A 143 3.93 12.16 5.67
C ALA A 143 2.91 13.30 5.54
N ALA A 144 2.68 13.77 4.31
CA ALA A 144 1.67 14.79 4.07
C ALA A 144 0.33 14.29 4.64
N PRO A 145 -0.37 15.10 5.46
CA PRO A 145 -1.62 14.67 6.06
C PRO A 145 -2.63 14.35 4.96
N VAL A 146 -3.37 13.25 5.13
CA VAL A 146 -4.49 12.91 4.25
C VAL A 146 -5.48 14.07 4.29
N SER A 147 -5.90 14.54 3.11
CA SER A 147 -6.84 15.66 3.01
C SER A 147 -8.15 15.32 3.73
N ALA A 148 -8.80 16.33 4.31
CA ALA A 148 -10.12 16.15 4.93
C ALA A 148 -11.14 15.42 4.03
N PRO A 149 -11.30 15.74 2.73
CA PRO A 149 -12.19 14.99 1.85
C PRO A 149 -11.73 13.53 1.66
N GLY A 150 -10.42 13.27 1.56
CA GLY A 150 -9.90 11.90 1.49
C GLY A 150 -10.26 11.08 2.73
N ARG A 151 -10.17 11.69 3.92
CA ARG A 151 -10.59 11.06 5.19
C ARG A 151 -12.09 10.79 5.23
N ALA A 152 -12.90 11.74 4.77
CA ALA A 152 -14.35 11.59 4.71
C ALA A 152 -14.77 10.45 3.76
N LEU A 153 -14.15 10.37 2.59
CA LEU A 153 -14.36 9.27 1.63
C LEU A 153 -13.97 7.92 2.21
N CYS A 154 -12.83 7.84 2.91
CA CYS A 154 -12.43 6.61 3.61
C CYS A 154 -13.44 6.24 4.69
N GLY A 155 -13.87 7.19 5.52
CA GLY A 155 -14.87 6.95 6.57
C GLY A 155 -16.20 6.45 6.01
N LEU A 156 -16.68 7.06 4.92
CA LEU A 156 -17.89 6.63 4.22
C LEU A 156 -17.71 5.22 3.63
N GLY A 157 -16.54 4.92 3.05
CA GLY A 157 -16.17 3.58 2.61
C GLY A 157 -16.24 2.55 3.73
N ALA A 158 -15.67 2.85 4.91
CA ALA A 158 -15.76 1.96 6.08
C ALA A 158 -17.21 1.67 6.48
N ILE A 159 -18.06 2.69 6.50
CA ILE A 159 -19.48 2.57 6.85
C ILE A 159 -20.22 1.70 5.83
N LEU A 160 -20.04 1.97 4.53
CA LEU A 160 -20.70 1.21 3.47
C LEU A 160 -20.29 -0.26 3.47
N VAL A 161 -18.99 -0.54 3.62
CA VAL A 161 -18.49 -1.93 3.71
C VAL A 161 -19.02 -2.62 4.95
N SER A 162 -19.08 -1.93 6.09
CA SER A 162 -19.66 -2.48 7.33
C SER A 162 -21.14 -2.79 7.19
N ALA A 163 -21.92 -1.88 6.58
CA ALA A 163 -23.35 -2.07 6.35
C ALA A 163 -23.61 -3.25 5.40
N TRP A 164 -22.84 -3.34 4.32
CA TRP A 164 -22.93 -4.45 3.37
C TRP A 164 -22.53 -5.79 4.02
N LEU A 165 -21.49 -5.79 4.85
CA LEU A 165 -21.08 -6.97 5.63
C LEU A 165 -22.21 -7.44 6.55
N MET A 166 -22.82 -6.53 7.31
CA MET A 166 -23.94 -6.86 8.20
C MET A 166 -25.15 -7.41 7.44
N TRP A 167 -25.48 -6.82 6.29
CA TRP A 167 -26.52 -7.32 5.40
C TRP A 167 -26.21 -8.74 4.91
N SER A 168 -24.98 -8.99 4.47
CA SER A 168 -24.56 -10.30 3.95
C SER A 168 -24.59 -11.38 5.03
N LEU A 169 -24.19 -11.05 6.26
CA LEU A 169 -24.27 -11.96 7.41
C LEU A 169 -25.72 -12.33 7.77
N GLN A 170 -26.65 -11.36 7.70
CA GLN A 170 -28.07 -11.61 7.92
C GLN A 170 -28.67 -12.51 6.84
N ALA A 171 -28.32 -12.26 5.57
CA ALA A 171 -28.78 -13.07 4.44
C ALA A 171 -28.26 -14.52 4.47
N ALA A 172 -27.08 -14.75 5.06
CA ALA A 172 -26.45 -16.07 5.15
C ALA A 172 -26.96 -16.97 6.29
N SER A 173 -28.01 -16.55 7.03
CA SER A 173 -28.61 -17.35 8.12
C SER A 173 -27.62 -17.86 9.17
N PHE A 174 -26.62 -17.04 9.52
CA PHE A 174 -25.61 -17.31 10.57
C PHE A 174 -24.87 -18.66 10.45
N ALA A 175 -24.49 -19.06 9.24
CA ALA A 175 -23.55 -20.16 9.04
C ALA A 175 -22.13 -19.74 9.49
N ALA A 176 -21.51 -20.51 10.39
CA ALA A 176 -20.23 -20.14 11.03
C ALA A 176 -19.07 -19.96 10.03
N ILE A 177 -18.96 -20.85 9.03
CA ILE A 177 -17.89 -20.82 8.04
C ILE A 177 -18.00 -19.57 7.13
N PRO A 178 -19.15 -19.29 6.48
CA PRO A 178 -19.35 -18.04 5.73
C PRO A 178 -19.16 -16.79 6.60
N THR A 179 -19.66 -16.82 7.85
CA THR A 179 -19.54 -15.69 8.77
C THR A 179 -18.09 -15.35 9.07
N LEU A 180 -17.26 -16.36 9.37
CA LEU A 180 -15.82 -16.18 9.58
C LEU A 180 -15.13 -15.67 8.31
N GLY A 181 -15.47 -16.20 7.13
CA GLY A 181 -14.93 -15.73 5.86
C GLY A 181 -15.23 -14.25 5.61
N TYR A 182 -16.48 -13.83 5.81
CA TYR A 182 -16.91 -12.45 5.67
C TYR A 182 -16.25 -11.52 6.70
N VAL A 183 -16.20 -11.91 7.97
CA VAL A 183 -15.59 -11.10 9.03
C VAL A 183 -14.09 -10.98 8.79
N LEU A 184 -13.38 -12.09 8.60
CA LEU A 184 -11.94 -12.05 8.37
C LEU A 184 -11.60 -11.26 7.10
N GLY A 185 -12.46 -11.29 6.09
CA GLY A 185 -12.23 -10.61 4.81
C GLY A 185 -12.51 -9.13 4.75
N PHE A 186 -13.59 -8.69 5.38
CA PHE A 186 -14.00 -7.29 5.27
C PHE A 186 -13.62 -6.46 6.48
N LEU A 187 -13.39 -7.07 7.65
CA LEU A 187 -12.84 -6.38 8.83
C LEU A 187 -11.52 -5.63 8.54
N PRO A 188 -10.56 -6.18 7.77
CA PRO A 188 -9.38 -5.45 7.30
C PRO A 188 -9.66 -4.16 6.58
N ILE A 189 -10.62 -4.21 5.68
CA ILE A 189 -11.01 -3.08 4.84
C ILE A 189 -11.63 -2.00 5.71
N ILE A 190 -12.53 -2.40 6.61
CA ILE A 190 -13.20 -1.52 7.57
C ILE A 190 -12.18 -0.84 8.47
N LEU A 191 -11.27 -1.61 9.08
CA LEU A 191 -10.26 -1.06 9.99
C LEU A 191 -9.26 -0.17 9.28
N SER A 192 -8.84 -0.51 8.06
CA SER A 192 -7.92 0.31 7.28
C SER A 192 -8.56 1.65 6.90
N PHE A 193 -9.80 1.63 6.42
CA PHE A 193 -10.53 2.86 6.11
C PHE A 193 -10.80 3.70 7.38
N ALA A 194 -11.14 3.06 8.50
CA ALA A 194 -11.33 3.74 9.77
C ALA A 194 -10.04 4.39 10.29
N LEU A 195 -8.89 3.72 10.18
CA LEU A 195 -7.59 4.28 10.56
C LEU A 195 -7.20 5.48 9.72
N VAL A 196 -7.49 5.45 8.41
CA VAL A 196 -7.27 6.61 7.53
C VAL A 196 -8.24 7.76 7.85
N ALA A 197 -9.50 7.46 8.13
CA ALA A 197 -10.52 8.45 8.46
C ALA A 197 -10.25 9.15 9.80
N PHE A 198 -9.77 8.39 10.79
CA PHE A 198 -9.50 8.84 12.16
C PHE A 198 -8.01 8.71 12.49
N PRO A 199 -7.14 9.57 11.92
CA PRO A 199 -5.72 9.51 12.25
C PRO A 199 -5.57 9.74 13.75
N ALA A 200 -4.84 8.84 14.42
CA ALA A 200 -4.50 9.04 15.83
C ALA A 200 -3.88 10.43 16.03
N ARG A 201 -4.00 10.99 17.24
CA ARG A 201 -3.35 12.27 17.53
C ARG A 201 -1.83 12.11 17.40
N PRO A 202 -1.10 13.11 16.86
CA PRO A 202 0.36 13.08 16.91
C PRO A 202 0.77 12.94 18.38
N MET A 203 1.52 11.89 18.70
CA MET A 203 2.10 11.80 20.04
C MET A 203 3.16 12.89 20.13
N PRO A 204 3.13 13.77 21.15
CA PRO A 204 4.20 14.72 21.35
C PRO A 204 5.50 13.93 21.47
N VAL A 205 6.46 14.23 20.60
CA VAL A 205 7.81 13.69 20.71
C VAL A 205 8.35 14.27 22.01
N SER A 206 8.33 13.46 23.07
CA SER A 206 8.88 13.84 24.37
C SER A 206 10.33 14.22 24.14
N GLY A 207 10.65 15.48 24.46
CA GLY A 207 11.83 16.20 23.98
C GLY A 207 13.08 15.34 23.97
N GLY A 208 13.57 15.07 22.77
CA GLY A 208 14.96 14.67 22.60
C GLY A 208 15.80 15.83 23.13
N ASN A 209 16.46 15.61 24.26
CA ASN A 209 17.39 16.55 24.86
C ASN A 209 18.22 17.18 23.75
N HIS A 210 18.16 18.51 23.68
CA HIS A 210 19.11 19.33 22.96
C HIS A 210 20.49 19.02 23.53
N VAL A 211 21.14 17.97 23.01
CA VAL A 211 22.59 17.82 23.14
C VAL A 211 23.15 18.92 22.26
N HIS A 212 23.33 20.09 22.88
CA HIS A 212 24.18 21.14 22.40
C HIS A 212 25.54 20.50 22.07
N ALA A 213 25.77 20.24 20.78
CA ALA A 213 27.11 20.10 20.26
C ALA A 213 27.72 21.50 20.30
N GLU A 214 28.21 21.88 21.48
CA GLU A 214 29.16 22.96 21.65
C GLU A 214 30.49 22.47 21.06
N VAL A 215 30.64 22.61 19.75
CA VAL A 215 31.92 22.44 19.07
C VAL A 215 32.73 23.69 19.39
N ARG A 216 33.63 23.57 20.36
CA ARG A 216 34.77 24.46 20.56
C ARG A 216 35.94 24.02 19.69
#